data_AF-A0A1H3PI62-F1
#
_entry.id   AF-A0A1H3PI62-F1
#
_cell.length_a   1.000
_cell.length_b   1.000
_cell.length_c   1.000
_cell.angle_alpha   90.00
_cell.angle_beta   90.00
_cell.angle_gamma   90.00
#
_symmetry.space_group_name_H-M   'P 1'
#
loop_
_entity.id
_entity.type
_entity.pdbx_description
1 polymer ?
#
loop_
_entity_poly.entity_id
_entity_poly.type
_entity_poly.pdbx_seq_one_letter_code
_entity_poly.pdbx_strand_id
1 'polypeptide(L)'
;MTWAEKTWAEKRIRAYHKGQPATFVERLILSFTHPIALLLAMIGLLMLIGGLWLHAWPWMGAGVAVYLLGLGYGYFRGWPDRKLELYRHGGQASLLDQRILEHAHPLHLVFAAVGFVMIGYGLWVQGWLWIVAGIILNFAGHVYTWLIK
;
A
#
# COMPACT_ATOMS: atom_id res chain seq x y z
N MET A 1 28.43 14.65 -7.81
CA MET A 1 27.08 14.07 -7.72
C MET A 1 26.15 14.96 -8.51
N THR A 2 25.92 14.56 -9.76
CA THR A 2 24.97 15.19 -10.68
C THR A 2 23.55 15.04 -10.13
N TRP A 3 22.66 15.92 -10.58
CA TRP A 3 21.23 15.99 -10.29
C TRP A 3 20.48 14.65 -10.48
N ALA A 4 20.69 13.68 -9.59
CA ALA A 4 19.89 12.46 -9.54
C ALA A 4 18.47 12.88 -9.19
N GLU A 5 17.54 12.59 -10.10
CA GLU A 5 16.13 12.91 -9.97
C GLU A 5 15.58 12.26 -8.70
N LYS A 6 15.20 13.12 -7.76
CA LYS A 6 14.65 12.73 -6.46
C LYS A 6 13.40 11.89 -6.68
N THR A 7 13.29 10.78 -5.96
CA THR A 7 12.14 9.87 -6.08
C THR A 7 10.81 10.59 -5.79
N TRP A 8 9.69 10.03 -6.25
CA TRP A 8 8.37 10.58 -5.97
C TRP A 8 8.14 10.76 -4.45
N ALA A 9 8.54 9.77 -3.64
CA ALA A 9 8.44 9.86 -2.19
C ALA A 9 9.25 11.03 -1.62
N GLU A 10 10.48 11.27 -2.08
CA GLU A 10 11.27 12.42 -1.65
C GLU A 10 10.68 13.77 -2.09
N LYS A 11 10.05 13.83 -3.28
CA LYS A 11 9.30 15.02 -3.73
C LYS A 11 8.13 15.29 -2.77
N ARG A 12 7.39 14.25 -2.35
CA ARG A 12 6.28 14.37 -1.40
C ARG A 12 6.71 14.69 0.03
N ILE A 13 7.77 14.08 0.55
CA ILE A 13 8.31 14.41 1.87
C ILE A 13 8.74 15.89 1.93
N ARG A 14 9.40 16.40 0.88
CA ARG A 14 9.72 17.84 0.77
C ARG A 14 8.49 18.73 0.66
N ALA A 15 7.42 18.26 0.03
CA ALA A 15 6.15 18.98 0.05
C ALA A 15 5.56 19.06 1.46
N TYR A 16 5.66 17.99 2.26
CA TYR A 16 5.22 17.99 3.67
C TYR A 16 6.06 18.93 4.54
N HIS A 17 7.38 18.99 4.34
CA HIS A 17 8.23 20.00 5.01
C HIS A 17 7.78 21.44 4.71
N LYS A 18 7.23 21.69 3.52
CA LYS A 18 6.67 22.99 3.12
C LYS A 18 5.23 23.20 3.58
N GLY A 19 4.68 22.32 4.42
CA GLY A 19 3.33 22.41 4.94
C GLY A 19 2.22 21.98 3.98
N GLN A 20 2.54 21.39 2.82
CA GLN A 20 1.50 20.90 1.92
C GLN A 20 0.69 19.76 2.58
N PRO A 21 -0.64 19.73 2.40
CA PRO A 21 -1.46 18.67 2.97
C PRO A 21 -1.21 17.34 2.26
N ALA A 22 -1.25 16.25 3.03
CA ALA A 22 -1.31 14.90 2.50
C ALA A 22 -2.73 14.55 2.07
N THR A 23 -2.85 13.89 0.93
CA THR A 23 -4.10 13.33 0.41
C THR A 23 -4.62 12.20 1.31
N PHE A 24 -5.90 11.86 1.15
CA PHE A 24 -6.50 10.73 1.88
C PHE A 24 -5.75 9.42 1.62
N VAL A 25 -5.40 9.13 0.36
CA VAL A 25 -4.66 7.92 -0.03
C VAL A 25 -3.29 7.88 0.63
N GLU A 26 -2.55 8.99 0.66
CA GLU A 26 -1.25 9.07 1.34
C GLU A 26 -1.39 8.83 2.85
N ARG A 27 -2.41 9.40 3.48
CA ARG A 27 -2.68 9.18 4.92
C ARG A 27 -3.03 7.73 5.20
N LEU A 28 -3.88 7.13 4.37
CA LEU A 28 -4.23 5.72 4.48
C LEU A 28 -3.00 4.84 4.33
N ILE A 29 -2.17 5.09 3.31
CA ILE A 29 -0.95 4.34 3.04
C ILE A 29 0.07 4.49 4.18
N LEU A 30 0.24 5.69 4.73
CA LEU A 30 1.10 5.92 5.89
C LEU A 30 0.64 5.18 7.15
N SER A 31 -0.65 4.87 7.29
CA SER A 31 -1.14 4.07 8.42
C SER A 31 -0.55 2.66 8.47
N PHE A 32 -0.16 2.09 7.32
CA PHE A 32 0.53 0.80 7.24
C PHE A 32 1.98 0.82 7.75
N THR A 33 2.55 2.00 8.05
CA THR A 33 3.85 2.06 8.73
C THR A 33 3.74 1.71 10.22
N HIS A 34 2.53 1.62 10.78
CA HIS A 34 2.31 1.15 12.14
C HIS A 34 2.45 -0.39 12.17
N PRO A 35 3.35 -0.97 12.98
CA PRO A 35 3.70 -2.39 12.91
C PRO A 35 2.50 -3.31 13.18
N ILE A 36 1.66 -2.98 14.18
CA ILE A 36 0.44 -3.76 14.49
C ILE A 36 -0.59 -3.67 13.35
N ALA A 37 -0.80 -2.49 12.76
CA ALA A 37 -1.72 -2.30 11.64
C ALA A 37 -1.28 -3.13 10.43
N LEU A 38 0.02 -3.09 10.13
CA LEU A 38 0.63 -3.88 9.06
C LEU A 38 0.45 -5.38 9.30
N LEU A 39 0.75 -5.85 10.52
CA LEU A 39 0.60 -7.26 10.88
C LEU A 39 -0.85 -7.73 10.71
N LEU A 40 -1.82 -6.97 11.22
CA LEU A 40 -3.25 -7.27 11.07
C LEU A 40 -3.65 -7.32 9.60
N ALA A 41 -3.21 -6.34 8.80
CA ALA A 41 -3.48 -6.34 7.37
C ALA A 41 -2.88 -7.56 6.65
N MET A 42 -1.66 -7.98 7.01
CA MET A 42 -1.05 -9.19 6.44
C MET A 42 -1.84 -10.44 6.82
N ILE A 43 -2.25 -10.58 8.08
CA ILE A 43 -3.07 -11.71 8.54
C ILE A 43 -4.41 -11.74 7.79
N GLY A 44 -5.10 -10.61 7.72
CA GLY A 44 -6.38 -10.51 7.01
C GLY A 44 -6.27 -10.85 5.52
N LEU A 45 -5.18 -10.40 4.87
CA LEU A 45 -4.89 -10.72 3.47
C LEU A 45 -4.65 -12.23 3.27
N LEU A 46 -3.87 -12.88 4.14
CA LEU A 46 -3.61 -14.32 4.05
C LEU A 46 -4.89 -15.13 4.24
N MET A 47 -5.75 -14.74 5.20
CA MET A 47 -7.06 -15.36 5.40
C MET A 47 -7.97 -15.18 4.18
N LEU A 48 -7.95 -14.00 3.55
CA LEU A 48 -8.72 -13.75 2.34
C LEU A 48 -8.25 -14.62 1.17
N ILE A 49 -6.93 -14.75 0.96
CA ILE A 49 -6.35 -15.61 -0.09
C ILE A 49 -6.72 -17.07 0.15
N GLY A 50 -6.52 -17.58 1.37
CA GLY A 50 -6.88 -18.96 1.72
C GLY A 50 -8.38 -19.22 1.60
N GLY A 51 -9.21 -18.28 2.04
CA GLY A 51 -10.67 -18.34 1.91
C GLY A 51 -11.14 -18.34 0.46
N LEU A 52 -10.54 -17.50 -0.40
CA LEU A 52 -10.81 -17.50 -1.84
C LEU A 52 -10.42 -18.82 -2.50
N TRP A 53 -9.25 -19.36 -2.16
CA TRP A 53 -8.75 -20.61 -2.72
C TRP A 53 -9.60 -21.83 -2.35
N LEU A 54 -10.08 -21.88 -1.10
CA LEU A 54 -10.90 -22.96 -0.57
C LEU A 54 -12.41 -22.72 -0.75
N HIS A 55 -12.81 -21.63 -1.40
CA HIS A 55 -14.20 -21.16 -1.52
C HIS A 55 -14.94 -21.08 -0.16
N ALA A 56 -14.20 -20.76 0.91
CA ALA A 56 -14.68 -20.77 2.27
C ALA A 56 -15.10 -19.36 2.71
N TRP A 57 -16.36 -19.01 2.42
CA TRP A 57 -16.94 -17.69 2.70
C TRP A 57 -16.71 -17.15 4.13
N PRO A 58 -16.82 -17.95 5.21
CA PRO A 58 -16.54 -17.45 6.57
C PRO A 58 -15.10 -16.95 6.73
N TRP A 59 -14.12 -17.64 6.14
CA TRP A 59 -12.72 -17.24 6.17
C TRP A 59 -12.46 -15.97 5.37
N MET A 60 -13.13 -15.82 4.22
CA MET A 60 -13.08 -14.58 3.44
C MET A 60 -13.64 -13.39 4.24
N GLY A 61 -14.81 -13.55 4.85
CA GLY A 61 -15.43 -12.51 5.68
C GLY A 61 -14.55 -12.12 6.86
N ALA A 62 -13.99 -13.11 7.57
CA ALA A 62 -13.05 -12.86 8.65
C ALA A 62 -11.76 -12.17 8.17
N GLY A 63 -11.23 -12.58 7.01
CA GLY A 63 -10.06 -11.93 6.40
C GLY A 63 -10.29 -10.46 6.08
N VAL A 64 -11.44 -10.13 5.46
CA VAL A 64 -11.83 -8.73 5.19
C VAL A 64 -11.95 -7.95 6.49
N ALA A 65 -12.63 -8.49 7.51
CA ALA A 65 -12.79 -7.82 8.79
C ALA A 65 -11.45 -7.52 9.47
N VAL A 66 -10.53 -8.49 9.51
CA VAL A 66 -9.19 -8.33 10.09
C VAL A 66 -8.34 -7.34 9.29
N TYR A 67 -8.44 -7.37 7.96
CA TYR A 67 -7.74 -6.42 7.10
C TYR A 67 -8.19 -4.98 7.34
N LEU A 68 -9.52 -4.75 7.37
CA LEU A 68 -10.11 -3.44 7.64
C LEU A 68 -9.82 -2.97 9.07
N LEU A 69 -9.77 -3.90 10.04
CA LEU A 69 -9.35 -3.59 11.41
C LEU A 69 -7.91 -3.08 11.44
N GLY A 70 -6.98 -3.72 10.71
CA GLY A 70 -5.60 -3.26 10.60
C GLY A 70 -5.51 -1.83 10.03
N LEU A 71 -6.20 -1.59 8.91
CA LEU A 71 -6.32 -0.27 8.28
C LEU A 71 -6.88 0.79 9.23
N GLY A 72 -8.02 0.49 9.86
CA GLY A 72 -8.68 1.39 10.79
C GLY A 72 -7.82 1.65 12.02
N TYR A 73 -7.18 0.63 12.58
CA TYR A 73 -6.38 0.76 13.81
C TYR A 73 -5.26 1.78 13.65
N GLY A 74 -4.45 1.68 12.59
CA GLY A 74 -3.39 2.64 12.33
C GLY A 74 -3.93 4.06 12.08
N TYR A 75 -5.01 4.16 11.29
CA TYR A 75 -5.61 5.43 10.93
C TYR A 75 -6.25 6.16 12.12
N PHE A 76 -7.15 5.49 12.86
CA PHE A 76 -7.90 6.08 13.98
C PHE A 76 -7.02 6.42 15.20
N ARG A 77 -5.86 5.78 15.35
CA ARG A 77 -4.87 6.15 16.37
C ARG A 77 -4.11 7.46 16.03
N GLY A 78 -4.41 8.10 14.89
CA GLY A 78 -3.74 9.32 14.43
C GLY A 78 -2.30 9.08 13.99
N TRP A 79 -1.95 7.84 13.62
CA TRP A 79 -0.58 7.51 13.19
C TRP A 79 -0.12 8.29 11.96
N PRO A 80 -0.96 8.46 10.91
CA PRO A 80 -0.57 9.27 9.76
C PRO A 80 -0.28 10.73 10.14
N ASP A 81 -1.08 11.31 11.05
CA ASP A 81 -0.90 12.70 11.49
C ASP A 81 0.42 12.87 12.25
N ARG A 82 0.77 11.94 13.15
CA ARG A 82 2.06 11.96 13.85
C ARG A 82 3.25 11.89 12.89
N LYS A 83 3.16 11.07 11.84
CA LYS A 83 4.19 10.98 10.80
C LYS A 83 4.31 12.26 9.98
N LEU A 84 3.18 12.86 9.60
CA LEU A 84 3.16 14.11 8.85
C LEU A 84 3.70 15.29 9.69
N GLU A 85 3.37 15.33 10.98
CA GLU A 85 3.91 16.30 11.93
C GLU A 85 5.43 16.14 12.08
N LEU A 86 5.92 14.90 12.23
CA LEU A 86 7.35 14.61 12.24
C LEU A 86 8.04 15.16 10.98
N TYR A 87 7.46 14.96 9.79
CA TYR A 87 8.02 15.52 8.56
C TYR A 87 7.97 17.04 8.57
N ARG A 88 6.87 17.68 8.98
CA ARG A 88 6.80 19.16 9.05
C ARG A 88 7.88 19.78 9.93
N HIS A 89 8.27 19.11 11.02
CA HIS A 89 9.32 19.56 11.93
C HIS A 89 10.75 19.18 11.52
N GLY A 90 10.97 18.75 10.28
CA GLY A 90 12.32 18.42 9.79
C GLY A 90 12.79 17.01 10.11
N GLY A 91 11.90 16.16 10.67
CA GLY A 91 12.20 14.76 10.93
C GLY A 91 12.46 13.98 9.64
N GLN A 92 13.43 13.06 9.69
CA GLN A 92 13.78 12.22 8.56
C GLN A 92 12.76 11.08 8.39
N ALA A 93 12.30 10.85 7.17
CA ALA A 93 11.46 9.70 6.84
C ALA A 93 12.29 8.42 6.87
N SER A 94 11.76 7.39 7.54
CA SER A 94 12.39 6.07 7.52
C SER A 94 12.36 5.48 6.10
N LEU A 95 13.26 4.53 5.81
CA LEU A 95 13.25 3.82 4.53
C LEU A 95 11.90 3.16 4.26
N LEU A 96 11.24 2.63 5.29
CA LEU A 96 9.91 2.06 5.18
C LEU A 96 8.87 3.11 4.78
N ASP A 97 8.89 4.28 5.40
CA ASP A 97 7.97 5.38 5.06
C ASP A 97 8.14 5.80 3.59
N GLN A 98 9.39 5.90 3.12
CA GLN A 98 9.70 6.23 1.74
C GLN A 98 9.15 5.17 0.78
N ARG A 99 9.43 3.88 1.05
CA ARG A 99 8.94 2.77 0.23
C ARG A 99 7.42 2.70 0.19
N ILE A 100 6.77 2.88 1.33
CA ILE A 100 5.32 2.85 1.43
C ILE A 100 4.71 4.05 0.68
N LEU A 101 5.30 5.24 0.80
CA LEU A 101 4.88 6.41 0.03
C LEU A 101 5.05 6.19 -1.48
N GLU A 102 6.10 5.52 -1.96
CA GLU A 102 6.25 5.21 -3.40
C GLU A 102 5.03 4.47 -3.97
N HIS A 103 4.35 3.66 -3.15
CA HIS A 103 3.14 2.92 -3.56
C HIS A 103 1.89 3.79 -3.63
N ALA A 104 1.92 5.02 -3.08
CA ALA A 104 0.84 5.99 -3.16
C ALA A 104 0.77 6.71 -4.51
N HIS A 105 1.71 6.43 -5.42
CA HIS A 105 1.65 6.94 -6.78
C HIS A 105 0.34 6.49 -7.46
N PRO A 106 -0.46 7.40 -8.04
CA PRO A 106 -1.81 7.07 -8.52
C PRO A 106 -1.79 5.97 -9.58
N LEU A 107 -0.83 6.02 -10.52
CA LEU A 107 -0.72 4.98 -11.55
C LEU A 107 -0.32 3.63 -10.97
N HIS A 108 0.58 3.59 -9.97
CA HIS A 108 0.92 2.35 -9.28
C HIS A 108 -0.30 1.75 -8.58
N LEU A 109 -1.10 2.59 -7.93
CA LEU A 109 -2.32 2.18 -7.26
C LEU A 109 -3.34 1.58 -8.24
N VAL A 110 -3.49 2.18 -9.43
CA VAL A 110 -4.37 1.64 -10.48
C VAL A 110 -3.87 0.27 -10.96
N PHE A 111 -2.58 0.13 -11.27
CA PHE A 111 -2.00 -1.15 -11.68
C PHE A 111 -2.12 -2.22 -10.60
N ALA A 112 -1.84 -1.87 -9.35
CA ALA A 112 -2.00 -2.75 -8.21
C ALA A 112 -3.47 -3.19 -8.03
N ALA A 113 -4.42 -2.25 -8.10
CA ALA A 113 -5.85 -2.55 -7.97
C ALA A 113 -6.33 -3.52 -9.07
N VAL A 114 -5.99 -3.24 -10.33
CA VAL A 114 -6.35 -4.14 -11.45
C VAL A 114 -5.67 -5.50 -11.29
N GLY A 115 -4.38 -5.52 -10.92
CA GLY A 115 -3.63 -6.76 -10.68
C GLY A 115 -4.23 -7.60 -9.55
N PHE A 116 -4.64 -6.99 -8.44
CA PHE A 116 -5.31 -7.68 -7.34
C PHE A 116 -6.69 -8.22 -7.73
N VAL A 117 -7.46 -7.50 -8.54
CA VAL A 117 -8.74 -8.00 -9.08
C VAL A 117 -8.50 -9.24 -9.95
N MET A 118 -7.48 -9.22 -10.82
CA MET A 118 -7.11 -10.37 -11.65
C MET A 118 -6.66 -11.57 -10.80
N ILE A 119 -5.84 -11.34 -9.77
CA ILE A 119 -5.41 -12.40 -8.84
C ILE A 119 -6.62 -12.98 -8.11
N GLY A 120 -7.51 -12.13 -7.58
CA GLY A 120 -8.72 -12.57 -6.89
C GLY A 120 -9.63 -13.42 -7.78
N TYR A 121 -9.85 -12.98 -9.01
CA TYR A 121 -10.59 -13.76 -10.01
C TYR A 121 -9.88 -15.08 -10.34
N GLY A 122 -8.56 -15.06 -10.54
CA GLY A 122 -7.75 -16.23 -10.81
C GLY A 122 -7.78 -17.26 -9.68
N LEU A 123 -7.72 -16.82 -8.42
CA LEU A 123 -7.89 -17.68 -7.25
C LEU A 123 -9.30 -18.29 -7.22
N TRP A 124 -10.33 -17.49 -7.54
CA TRP A 124 -11.73 -17.93 -7.55
C TRP A 124 -12.01 -19.03 -8.59
N VAL A 125 -11.50 -18.88 -9.82
CA VAL A 125 -11.69 -19.87 -10.90
C VAL A 125 -10.56 -20.90 -10.99
N GLN A 126 -9.62 -20.88 -10.03
CA GLN A 126 -8.40 -21.70 -10.03
C GLN A 126 -7.57 -21.59 -11.33
N GLY A 127 -7.62 -20.42 -11.98
CA GLY A 127 -6.95 -20.15 -13.25
C GLY A 127 -5.57 -19.53 -13.05
N TRP A 128 -4.51 -20.35 -13.14
CA TRP A 128 -3.12 -19.90 -12.93
C TRP A 128 -2.69 -18.72 -13.83
N LEU A 129 -3.21 -18.68 -15.06
CA LEU A 129 -2.88 -17.62 -16.03
C LEU A 129 -3.32 -16.24 -15.52
N TRP A 130 -4.50 -16.14 -14.90
CA TRP A 130 -5.01 -14.89 -14.32
C TRP A 130 -4.18 -14.44 -13.12
N ILE A 131 -3.75 -15.40 -12.29
CA ILE A 131 -2.87 -15.13 -11.15
C ILE A 131 -1.53 -14.56 -11.62
N VAL A 132 -0.88 -15.24 -12.58
CA VAL A 132 0.40 -14.80 -13.14
C VAL A 132 0.27 -13.44 -13.83
N ALA A 133 -0.76 -13.24 -14.64
CA ALA A 133 -0.99 -11.97 -15.32
C ALA A 133 -1.22 -10.82 -14.32
N GLY A 134 -1.99 -11.04 -13.25
CA GLY A 134 -2.18 -10.06 -12.19
C GLY A 134 -0.90 -9.72 -11.42
N ILE A 135 -0.05 -10.72 -11.15
CA ILE A 135 1.28 -10.51 -10.53
C ILE A 135 2.18 -9.66 -11.44
N ILE A 136 2.25 -10.01 -12.74
CA ILE A 136 3.04 -9.25 -13.73
C ILE A 136 2.55 -7.81 -13.81
N LEU A 137 1.23 -7.59 -13.83
CA LEU A 137 0.65 -6.26 -13.91
C LEU A 137 0.98 -5.40 -12.67
N ASN A 138 0.91 -5.99 -11.47
CA ASN A 138 1.31 -5.32 -10.24
C ASN A 138 2.81 -4.94 -10.28
N PHE A 139 3.67 -5.87 -10.70
CA PHE A 139 5.10 -5.61 -10.86
C PHE A 139 5.40 -4.55 -11.93
N ALA A 140 4.66 -4.54 -13.04
CA ALA A 140 4.78 -3.53 -14.09
C ALA A 140 4.46 -2.12 -13.55
N GLY A 141 3.45 -2.00 -12.68
CA GLY A 141 3.16 -0.75 -11.97
C GLY A 141 4.34 -0.27 -11.12
N HIS A 142 5.03 -1.19 -10.45
CA HIS A 142 6.23 -0.90 -9.65
C HIS A 142 7.43 -0.49 -10.50
N VAL A 143 7.68 -1.17 -11.60
CA VAL A 143 8.75 -0.82 -12.54
C VAL A 143 8.48 0.53 -13.19
N TYR A 144 7.24 0.82 -13.55
CA TYR A 144 6.83 2.08 -14.16
C TYR A 144 7.14 3.30 -13.27
N THR A 145 6.89 3.20 -11.95
CA THR A 145 7.26 4.30 -11.03
C THR A 145 8.77 4.50 -10.89
N TRP A 146 9.58 3.48 -11.21
CA TRP A 146 11.03 3.62 -11.26
C TRP A 146 11.52 4.24 -12.56
N LEU A 147 10.82 4.00 -13.68
CA LEU A 147 11.21 4.53 -14.99
C LEU A 147 10.83 6.00 -15.20
N ILE A 148 9.84 6.53 -14.47
CA ILE A 148 9.46 7.95 -14.51
C ILE A 148 10.19 8.78 -13.43
N LYS A 149 11.29 8.23 -12.91
CA LYS A 149 12.25 9.04 -12.16
C LYS A 149 12.83 10.08 -13.11
#